data_AF-A0A1D9M9V5-F1
#
_entry.id   AF-A0A1D9M9V5-F1
#
_cell.length_a   1.000
_cell.length_b   1.000
_cell.length_c   1.000
_cell.angle_alpha   90.00
_cell.angle_beta   90.00
_cell.angle_gamma   90.00
#
_symmetry.space_group_name_H-M   'P 1'
#
loop_
_entity.id
_entity.type
_entity.pdbx_description
1 polymer ?
#
loop_
_entity_poly.entity_id
_entity_poly.type
_entity_poly.pdbx_seq_one_letter_code
_entity_poly.pdbx_strand_id
1 'polypeptide(L)'
;MARIGMEAQAVIAMRLAGMAGFWETPPSEFVRMVAEKPQAAVEAVEAATLAAIRGGSADEVMHAGLREIGRHTAGNFARLSQMGPSFGAEQAAQ
;
A
#
# COMPACT_ATOMS: atom_id res chain seq x y z
N MET A 1 -8.19 2.88 11.63
CA MET A 1 -8.84 2.33 10.40
C MET A 1 -9.17 3.40 9.35
N ALA A 2 -9.75 4.56 9.70
CA ALA A 2 -10.07 5.62 8.74
C ALA A 2 -8.89 6.04 7.83
N ARG A 3 -7.68 6.14 8.40
CA ARG A 3 -6.45 6.42 7.65
C ARG A 3 -6.15 5.40 6.54
N ILE A 4 -6.30 4.11 6.82
CA ILE A 4 -6.04 3.03 5.85
C ILE A 4 -6.98 3.17 4.65
N GLY A 5 -8.25 3.47 4.90
CA GLY A 5 -9.23 3.70 3.83
C GLY A 5 -8.82 4.86 2.92
N MET A 6 -8.40 6.00 3.50
CA MET A 6 -7.94 7.16 2.72
C MET A 6 -6.66 6.85 1.92
N GLU A 7 -5.66 6.21 2.54
CA GLU A 7 -4.42 5.82 1.86
C GLU A 7 -4.69 4.82 0.74
N ALA A 8 -5.59 3.85 0.95
CA ALA A 8 -5.97 2.90 -0.07
C ALA A 8 -6.63 3.59 -1.27
N GLN A 9 -7.56 4.53 -1.04
CA GLN A 9 -8.17 5.31 -2.11
C GLN A 9 -7.13 6.14 -2.88
N ALA A 10 -6.18 6.77 -2.18
CA ALA A 10 -5.10 7.52 -2.81
C ALA A 10 -4.17 6.62 -3.65
N VAL A 11 -3.82 5.43 -3.14
CA VAL A 11 -3.02 4.43 -3.88
C VAL A 11 -3.75 4.01 -5.17
N ILE A 12 -5.06 3.75 -5.10
CA ILE A 12 -5.87 3.40 -6.27
C ILE A 12 -5.85 4.56 -7.28
N ALA A 13 -6.09 5.79 -6.83
CA ALA A 13 -6.09 6.97 -7.69
C ALA A 13 -4.74 7.19 -8.39
N MET A 14 -3.62 7.10 -7.65
CA MET A 14 -2.27 7.24 -8.23
C MET A 14 -1.96 6.14 -9.24
N ARG A 15 -2.37 4.89 -9.00
CA ARG A 15 -2.16 3.79 -9.95
C ARG A 15 -2.99 3.98 -11.23
N LEU A 16 -4.24 4.45 -11.11
CA LEU A 16 -5.06 4.81 -12.26
C LEU A 16 -4.47 5.99 -13.04
N ALA A 17 -3.97 7.00 -12.33
CA ALA A 17 -3.27 8.13 -12.94
C ALA A 17 -1.99 7.68 -13.69
N GLY A 18 -1.22 6.74 -13.12
CA GLY A 18 -0.07 6.13 -13.78
C GLY A 18 -0.43 5.38 -15.05
N MET A 19 -1.51 4.60 -15.03
CA MET A 19 -2.02 3.94 -16.25
C MET A 19 -2.50 4.93 -17.31
N ALA A 20 -3.04 6.08 -16.90
CA ALA A 20 -3.48 7.15 -17.78
C ALA A 20 -2.33 8.07 -18.25
N GLY A 21 -1.10 7.85 -17.80
CA GLY A 21 0.07 8.67 -18.16
C GLY A 21 0.18 9.99 -17.38
N PHE A 22 -0.61 10.19 -16.32
CA PHE A 22 -0.59 11.39 -15.48
C PHE A 22 0.33 11.27 -14.25
N TRP A 23 0.97 10.12 -14.05
CA TRP A 23 1.86 9.83 -12.92
C TRP A 23 3.05 9.00 -13.38
N GLU A 24 4.24 9.27 -12.85
CA GLU A 24 5.50 8.62 -13.24
C GLU A 24 5.61 7.19 -12.66
N THR A 25 4.72 6.30 -13.07
CA THR A 25 4.68 4.92 -12.56
C THR A 25 5.29 3.95 -13.58
N PRO A 26 6.47 3.35 -13.30
CA PRO A 26 7.05 2.38 -14.21
C PRO A 26 6.21 1.08 -14.26
N PRO A 27 6.20 0.33 -15.38
CA PRO A 27 5.45 -0.93 -15.47
C PRO A 27 5.82 -1.96 -14.38
N SER A 28 7.07 -1.94 -13.91
CA SER A 28 7.56 -2.79 -12.82
C SER A 28 6.84 -2.54 -11.49
N GLU A 29 6.23 -1.38 -11.28
CA GLU A 29 5.46 -1.08 -10.06
C GLU A 29 4.17 -1.91 -9.97
N PHE A 30 3.52 -2.20 -11.11
CA PHE A 30 2.32 -3.05 -11.12
C PHE A 30 2.66 -4.49 -10.77
N VAL A 31 3.80 -4.99 -11.26
CA VAL A 31 4.31 -6.33 -10.92
C VAL A 31 4.66 -6.40 -9.44
N ARG A 32 5.39 -5.40 -8.94
CA ARG A 32 5.74 -5.30 -7.51
C ARG A 32 4.51 -5.29 -6.61
N MET A 33 3.48 -4.53 -6.97
CA MET A 33 2.23 -4.46 -6.21
C MET A 33 1.57 -5.82 -6.01
N VAL A 34 1.55 -6.66 -7.05
CA VAL A 34 0.98 -8.01 -6.95
C VAL A 34 1.91 -8.93 -6.14
N ALA A 35 3.22 -8.83 -6.37
CA ALA A 35 4.22 -9.62 -5.67
C ALA A 35 4.29 -9.34 -4.16
N GLU A 36 3.94 -8.12 -3.72
CA GLU A 36 3.89 -7.75 -2.29
C GLU A 36 2.67 -8.34 -1.56
N LYS A 37 1.59 -8.75 -2.26
CA LYS A 37 0.34 -9.21 -1.61
C LYS A 37 0.51 -10.49 -0.77
N PRO A 38 1.18 -11.56 -1.25
CA PRO A 38 1.38 -12.77 -0.45
C PRO A 38 2.20 -12.48 0.81
N GLN A 39 3.25 -11.67 0.69
CA GLN A 39 4.06 -11.27 1.84
C GLN A 39 3.22 -10.51 2.87
N ALA A 40 2.44 -9.51 2.44
CA ALA A 40 1.57 -8.75 3.34
C ALA A 40 0.51 -9.63 4.02
N ALA A 41 -0.01 -10.63 3.30
CA ALA A 41 -0.97 -11.59 3.86
C ALA A 41 -0.32 -12.49 4.91
N VAL A 42 0.88 -13.01 4.65
CA VAL A 42 1.63 -13.82 5.63
C VAL A 42 1.91 -13.01 6.88
N GLU A 43 2.45 -11.80 6.77
CA GLU A 43 2.75 -10.94 7.92
C GLU A 43 1.48 -10.60 8.73
N ALA A 44 0.35 -10.36 8.06
CA ALA A 44 -0.91 -10.10 8.73
C ALA A 44 -1.45 -11.33 9.48
N VAL A 45 -1.34 -12.52 8.88
CA VAL A 45 -1.73 -13.79 9.52
C VAL A 45 -0.81 -14.08 10.71
N GLU A 46 0.50 -13.95 10.55
CA GLU A 46 1.47 -14.13 11.63
C GLU A 46 1.18 -13.20 12.81
N ALA A 47 0.92 -11.92 12.56
CA ALA A 47 0.58 -10.95 13.60
C ALA A 47 -0.71 -11.33 14.35
N ALA A 48 -1.74 -11.76 13.62
CA ALA A 48 -2.99 -12.24 14.21
C ALA A 48 -2.78 -13.53 15.04
N THR A 49 -2.03 -14.49 14.50
CA THR A 49 -1.71 -15.75 15.19
C THR A 49 -0.91 -15.49 16.47
N LEU A 50 0.08 -14.59 16.44
CA LEU A 50 0.85 -14.22 17.62
C LEU A 50 -0.01 -13.54 18.68
N ALA A 51 -0.95 -12.67 18.28
CA ALA A 51 -1.90 -12.08 19.21
C ALA A 51 -2.83 -13.13 19.85
N ALA A 52 -3.27 -14.11 19.07
CA ALA A 52 -4.12 -15.21 19.55
C ALA A 52 -3.38 -16.11 20.55
N ILE A 53 -2.14 -16.52 20.24
CA ILE A 53 -1.31 -17.34 21.13
C ILE A 53 -1.03 -16.64 22.46
N ARG A 54 -0.94 -15.30 22.46
CA ARG A 54 -0.77 -14.48 23.68
C ARG A 54 -2.05 -14.32 24.50
N GLY A 55 -3.17 -14.92 24.07
CA GLY A 55 -4.46 -14.84 24.74
C GLY A 55 -5.23 -13.55 24.46
N GLY A 56 -4.91 -12.85 23.36
CA GLY A 56 -5.65 -11.65 22.95
C GLY A 56 -7.12 -11.96 22.61
N SER A 57 -7.98 -10.98 22.85
CA SER A 57 -9.39 -11.02 22.44
C SER A 57 -9.52 -11.06 20.90
N ALA A 58 -10.70 -11.46 20.40
CA ALA A 58 -10.96 -11.53 18.97
C ALA A 58 -10.73 -10.19 18.24
N ASP A 59 -11.06 -9.07 18.91
CA ASP A 59 -10.81 -7.72 18.37
C ASP A 59 -9.31 -7.43 18.27
N GLU A 60 -8.52 -7.76 19.30
CA GLU A 60 -7.07 -7.58 19.30
C GLU A 60 -6.37 -8.43 18.23
N VAL A 61 -6.84 -9.67 18.02
CA VAL A 61 -6.35 -10.56 16.97
C VAL A 61 -6.60 -9.96 15.58
N MET A 62 -7.82 -9.49 15.34
CA MET A 62 -8.18 -8.83 14.08
C MET A 62 -7.39 -7.53 13.89
N HIS A 63 -7.26 -6.72 14.94
CA HIS A 63 -6.53 -5.48 14.92
C HIS A 63 -5.05 -5.70 14.61
N ALA A 64 -4.42 -6.73 15.18
CA ALA A 64 -3.02 -7.06 14.93
C ALA A 64 -2.75 -7.35 13.45
N GLY A 65 -3.62 -8.12 12.79
CA GLY A 65 -3.52 -8.38 11.36
C GLY A 65 -3.77 -7.12 10.51
N LEU A 66 -4.83 -6.36 10.83
CA LEU A 66 -5.17 -5.12 10.12
C LEU A 66 -4.07 -4.05 10.23
N ARG A 67 -3.32 -4.04 11.34
CA ARG A 67 -2.18 -3.14 11.53
C ARG A 67 -1.10 -3.39 10.49
N GLU A 68 -0.80 -4.64 10.16
CA GLU A 68 0.18 -4.97 9.11
C GLU A 68 -0.32 -4.61 7.71
N ILE A 69 -1.62 -4.85 7.41
CA ILE A 69 -2.23 -4.36 6.17
C ILE A 69 -2.11 -2.83 6.05
N GLY A 70 -2.33 -2.10 7.15
CA GLY A 70 -2.14 -0.66 7.22
C GLY A 70 -0.70 -0.23 6.96
N ARG A 71 0.28 -0.95 7.51
CA ARG A 71 1.71 -0.69 7.30
C ARG A 71 2.10 -0.82 5.82
N HIS A 72 1.65 -1.88 5.15
CA HIS A 72 1.87 -2.08 3.70
C HIS A 72 1.17 -1.03 2.85
N THR A 73 -0.05 -0.64 3.22
CA THR A 73 -0.82 0.42 2.53
C THR A 73 -0.11 1.77 2.64
N ALA A 74 0.37 2.14 3.84
CA ALA A 74 1.13 3.35 4.07
C ALA A 74 2.45 3.37 3.29
N GLY A 75 3.15 2.22 3.21
CA GLY A 75 4.37 2.08 2.41
C GLY A 75 4.12 2.25 0.91
N ASN A 76 3.01 1.70 0.39
CA ASN A 76 2.57 1.90 -0.99
C ASN A 76 2.26 3.38 -1.25
N PHE A 77 1.49 4.01 -0.37
CA PHE A 77 1.14 5.42 -0.46
C PHE A 77 2.38 6.30 -0.48
N ALA A 78 3.32 6.09 0.44
CA ALA A 78 4.56 6.87 0.52
C ALA A 78 5.41 6.73 -0.75
N ARG A 79 5.51 5.52 -1.31
CA ARG A 79 6.31 5.24 -2.51
C ARG A 79 5.69 5.86 -3.76
N LEU A 80 4.38 5.68 -3.96
CA LEU A 80 3.69 6.27 -5.11
C LEU A 80 3.68 7.80 -5.03
N SER A 81 3.50 8.36 -3.83
CA SER A 81 3.58 9.81 -3.59
C SER A 81 4.94 10.41 -3.96
N GLN A 82 6.02 9.63 -3.86
CA GLN A 82 7.38 10.07 -4.22
C GLN A 82 7.64 10.06 -5.74
N MET A 83 6.87 9.30 -6.53
CA MET A 83 7.02 9.26 -7.99
C MET A 83 6.53 10.54 -8.66
N GLY A 84 5.45 11.12 -8.14
CA GLY A 84 4.92 12.42 -8.56
C GLY A 84 4.17 12.43 -9.91
N PRO A 85 3.46 13.52 -10.21
CA PRO A 85 2.78 13.72 -11.49
C PRO A 85 3.78 13.85 -12.65
N SER A 86 3.43 13.34 -13.83
CA SER A 86 4.28 13.35 -15.04
C SER A 86 4.39 14.70 -15.74
N PHE A 87 3.49 15.65 -15.44
CA PHE A 87 3.43 16.98 -16.08
C PHE A 87 4.67 17.87 -15.86
N GLY A 88 5.65 17.44 -15.03
CA GLY A 88 6.92 18.13 -14.78
C GLY A 88 8.09 17.64 -15.64
N ALA A 89 8.02 16.45 -16.24
CA ALA A 89 9.12 15.88 -17.04
C ALA A 89 9.33 16.61 -18.38
N GLU A 90 8.26 17.17 -18.95
CA GLU A 90 8.29 17.90 -20.24
C GLU A 90 8.88 19.32 -20.14
N GLN A 91 9.01 19.89 -18.93
CA GLN A 91 9.60 21.23 -18.72
C GLN A 91 11.11 21.22 -18.53
N ALA A 92 11.72 20.08 -18.20
CA ALA A 92 13.19 19.95 -18.05
C ALA A 92 13.92 19.61 -19.38
N ALA A 93 13.17 19.38 -20.45
CA ALA A 93 13.68 19.04 -21.78
C ALA A 93 13.59 20.22 -22.79
N GLN A 94 13.28 21.43 -22.32
CA GLN A 94 13.31 22.69 -23.06
C GLN A 94 14.40 23.60 -22.48
#